data_AF-A0A3Q3XKB1-F1
#
_entry.id   AF-A0A3Q3XKB1-F1
#
_cell.length_a   1.000
_cell.length_b   1.000
_cell.length_c   1.000
_cell.angle_alpha   90.00
_cell.angle_beta   90.00
_cell.angle_gamma   90.00
#
_symmetry.space_group_name_H-M   'P 1'
#
loop_
_entity.id
_entity.type
_entity.pdbx_description
1 polymer ?
#
loop_
_entity_poly.entity_id
_entity_poly.type
_entity_poly.pdbx_seq_one_letter_code
_entity_poly.pdbx_strand_id
1 'polypeptide(L)' 'EEWLDPILGPLLGRETIKKGRYIKIGDKEYEYNPSFCLILHTTLASPHYQPELQAQCTLINLTVTSSEGETLHNTAI' A
#
# COMPACT_ATOMS: atom_id res chain seq x y z
N GLU A 1 7.46 11.91 -6.25
CA GLU A 1 6.73 11.77 -4.98
C GLU A 1 5.60 10.81 -5.21
N GLU A 2 5.38 9.87 -4.30
CA GLU A 2 4.27 8.94 -4.46
C GLU A 2 3.05 9.49 -3.77
N TRP A 3 1.99 9.66 -4.55
CA TRP A 3 0.73 10.13 -4.06
C TRP A 3 -0.22 8.94 -3.98
N LEU A 4 -0.63 8.62 -2.76
CA LEU A 4 -1.70 7.66 -2.51
C LEU A 4 -2.97 8.44 -2.21
N ASP A 5 -4.08 8.02 -2.82
CA ASP A 5 -5.37 8.64 -2.55
C ASP A 5 -5.76 8.42 -1.07
N PRO A 6 -6.04 9.48 -0.29
CA PRO A 6 -6.47 9.38 1.10
C PRO A 6 -7.68 8.47 1.31
N ILE A 7 -8.48 8.22 0.26
CA ILE A 7 -9.61 7.30 0.30
C ILE A 7 -9.20 5.86 0.68
N LEU A 8 -7.93 5.50 0.48
CA LEU A 8 -7.37 4.20 0.83
C LEU A 8 -6.95 4.11 2.30
N GLY A 9 -6.92 5.22 3.04
CA GLY A 9 -6.52 5.25 4.45
C GLY A 9 -7.20 4.17 5.31
N PRO A 10 -8.53 3.99 5.23
CA PRO A 10 -9.22 2.92 5.97
C PRO A 10 -8.73 1.51 5.64
N LEU A 11 -8.30 1.25 4.39
CA LEU A 11 -7.75 -0.05 3.97
C LEU A 11 -6.35 -0.27 4.56
N LEU A 12 -5.50 0.76 4.55
CA LEU A 12 -4.14 0.71 5.08
C LEU A 12 -4.14 0.53 6.60
N GLY A 13 -4.99 1.30 7.30
CA GLY A 13 -5.16 1.22 8.75
C GLY A 13 -6.00 0.04 9.23
N ARG A 14 -6.58 -0.76 8.31
CA ARG A 14 -7.53 -1.85 8.61
C ARG A 14 -8.71 -1.37 9.49
N GLU A 15 -9.23 -0.18 9.18
CA GLU A 15 -10.29 0.51 9.93
C GLU A 15 -11.67 -0.08 9.60
N THR A 16 -11.89 -1.30 10.06
CA THR A 16 -13.17 -2.00 9.86
C THR A 16 -14.24 -1.50 10.84
N ILE A 17 -15.49 -1.47 10.38
CA ILE A 17 -16.67 -1.09 11.13
C ILE A 17 -17.63 -2.28 11.29
N LYS A 18 -18.69 -2.11 12.09
CA LYS A 18 -19.74 -3.13 12.31
C LYS A 18 -19.15 -4.50 12.71
N LYS A 19 -18.24 -4.49 13.69
CA LYS A 19 -17.53 -5.67 14.22
C LYS A 19 -16.70 -6.41 13.15
N GLY A 20 -15.98 -5.67 12.30
CA GLY A 20 -15.09 -6.27 11.31
C GLY A 20 -15.75 -6.72 10.01
N ARG A 21 -17.05 -6.45 9.82
CA ARG A 21 -17.82 -6.93 8.66
C ARG A 21 -17.84 -5.96 7.50
N TYR A 22 -17.56 -4.68 7.74
CA TYR A 22 -17.61 -3.66 6.72
C TYR A 22 -16.39 -2.75 6.82
N ILE A 23 -16.09 -2.07 5.72
CA ILE A 23 -15.08 -1.02 5.66
C ILE A 23 -15.65 0.16 4.87
N LYS A 24 -15.36 1.38 5.32
CA LYS A 24 -15.80 2.60 4.64
C LYS A 24 -14.69 3.08 3.73
N ILE A 25 -15.01 3.28 2.45
CA ILE A 25 -14.07 3.80 1.44
C ILE A 25 -14.78 4.98 0.78
N GLY A 26 -14.27 6.19 1.01
CA GLY A 26 -14.95 7.43 0.66
C GLY A 26 -16.28 7.54 1.41
N ASP A 27 -17.37 7.76 0.67
CA ASP A 27 -18.71 7.89 1.25
C ASP A 27 -19.52 6.58 1.26
N LYS A 28 -18.92 5.47 0.85
CA LYS A 28 -19.61 4.18 0.70
C LYS A 28 -19.08 3.14 1.68
N GLU A 29 -19.97 2.25 2.10
CA GLU A 29 -19.64 1.08 2.92
C GLU A 29 -19.60 -0.18 2.04
N TYR A 30 -18.57 -1.00 2.24
CA TYR A 30 -18.37 -2.27 1.55
C TYR A 30 -18.25 -3.39 2.56
N GLU A 31 -18.74 -4.58 2.22
CA GLU A 31 -18.52 -5.76 3.04
C GLU A 31 -17.03 -6.14 3.00
N TYR A 32 -16.45 -6.37 4.17
CA TYR A 32 -15.03 -6.66 4.32
C TYR A 32 -14.79 -8.16 4.28
N ASN A 33 -13.97 -8.62 3.33
CA ASN A 33 -13.52 -10.00 3.25
C ASN A 33 -12.26 -10.18 4.11
N PRO A 34 -12.25 -11.04 5.15
CA PRO A 34 -11.07 -11.28 5.98
C PRO A 34 -9.86 -11.84 5.21
N SER A 35 -10.06 -12.41 4.02
CA SER A 35 -9.00 -12.91 3.14
C SER A 35 -8.52 -11.87 2.12
N PHE A 36 -9.06 -10.64 2.16
CA PHE A 36 -8.64 -9.56 1.29
C PHE A 36 -7.19 -9.14 1.60
N CYS A 37 -6.39 -9.00 0.56
CA CYS A 37 -5.03 -8.49 0.63
C CYS A 37 -4.87 -7.36 -0.38
N LEU A 38 -4.41 -6.20 0.09
CA LEU A 38 -4.02 -5.07 -0.75
C LEU A 38 -2.50 -5.12 -0.90
N ILE A 39 -2.03 -5.09 -2.14
CA ILE A 39 -0.62 -4.92 -2.48
C ILE A 39 -0.53 -3.71 -3.39
N LEU A 40 0.27 -2.73 -3.01
CA LEU A 40 0.60 -1.59 -3.85
C LEU A 40 2.00 -1.77 -4.41
N HIS A 41 2.25 -1.27 -5.62
CA HIS A 41 3.52 -1.46 -6.32
C HIS A 41 3.96 -0.16 -6.98
N THR A 42 5.27 0.06 -6.99
CA THR A 42 5.95 1.14 -7.69
C THR A 42 7.27 0.67 -8.29
N THR A 43 7.69 1.30 -9.39
CA THR A 43 9.00 1.10 -10.02
C THR A 43 9.98 2.23 -9.71
N LEU A 44 9.65 3.15 -8.79
CA LEU A 44 10.55 4.23 -8.40
C LEU A 44 11.72 3.70 -7.57
N ALA A 45 12.92 4.20 -7.86
CA ALA A 45 14.16 3.83 -7.16
C ALA A 45 14.20 4.29 -5.69
N SER A 46 13.56 5.43 -5.40
CA SER A 46 13.53 6.05 -4.08
C SER A 46 12.13 6.60 -3.81
N PRO A 47 11.14 5.73 -3.56
CA PRO A 47 9.79 6.19 -3.27
C PRO A 47 9.78 6.87 -1.89
N HIS A 48 9.35 8.12 -1.86
CA HIS A 48 9.25 8.89 -0.63
C HIS A 48 7.81 8.89 -0.14
N TYR A 49 7.51 7.95 0.75
CA TYR A 49 6.21 7.85 1.42
C TYR A 49 6.21 8.64 2.71
N GLN A 50 5.07 9.24 3.05
CA GLN A 50 4.92 9.90 4.34
C GLN A 50 5.10 8.90 5.50
N PRO A 51 5.64 9.32 6.65
CA PRO A 51 5.88 8.44 7.80
C PRO A 51 4.64 7.66 8.26
N GLU A 52 3.46 8.27 8.14
CA GLU A 52 2.17 7.66 8.48
C GLU A 52 1.89 6.41 7.64
N LEU A 53 2.18 6.47 6.33
CA LEU A 53 2.00 5.34 5.42
C LEU A 53 3.02 4.23 5.70
N GLN A 54 4.27 4.61 5.98
CA GLN A 54 5.34 3.67 6.34
C GLN A 54 5.05 2.94 7.66
N ALA A 55 4.35 3.58 8.60
CA ALA A 55 3.97 2.97 9.86
C ALA A 55 2.81 1.96 9.72
N GLN A 56 1.92 2.16 8.73
CA GLN A 56 0.73 1.33 8.54
C GLN A 56 0.97 0.13 7.63
N CYS A 57 2.03 0.14 6.83
CA CYS A 57 2.26 -0.85 5.78
C CYS A 57 3.66 -1.46 5.84
N THR A 58 3.86 -2.58 5.14
CA THR A 58 5.16 -3.25 5.07
C THR A 58 5.84 -2.92 3.76
N LEU A 59 6.90 -2.11 3.82
CA LEU A 59 7.69 -1.79 2.64
C LEU A 59 8.61 -2.95 2.26
N ILE A 60 8.50 -3.43 1.03
CA ILE A 60 9.36 -4.49 0.46
C ILE A 60 10.11 -3.91 -0.73
N ASN A 61 11.42 -3.72 -0.58
CA ASN A 61 12.30 -3.25 -1.65
C ASN A 61 12.90 -4.44 -2.42
N LEU A 62 12.54 -4.56 -3.69
CA LEU A 62 13.07 -5.54 -4.64
C LEU A 62 13.89 -4.82 -5.70
N THR A 63 15.20 -4.89 -5.55
CA THR A 63 16.14 -4.30 -6.52
C THR A 63 16.89 -5.41 -7.24
N VAL A 64 16.87 -5.39 -8.57
CA VAL A 64 17.63 -6.33 -9.41
C VAL A 64 18.62 -5.51 -10.23
N THR A 65 19.91 -5.77 -10.04
CA THR A 65 20.97 -5.17 -10.85
C THR A 65 21.51 -6.20 -11.82
N SER A 66 21.47 -5.89 -13.11
CA SER A 66 22.05 -6.71 -14.18
C SER A 66 23.57 -6.69 -14.09
N SER A 67 24.21 -7.73 -14.61
CA SER A 67 25.68 -7.78 -14.76
C SER A 67 26.23 -6.66 -15.65
N GLU A 68 25.39 -6.04 -16.47
CA GLU A 68 25.72 -4.91 -17.36
C GLU A 68 25.50 -3.55 -16.66
N GLY A 69 25.06 -3.54 -15.40
CA GLY A 69 24.91 -2.35 -14.56
C GLY A 69 23.53 -1.71 -14.58
N GLU A 70 22.57 -2.26 -15.33
CA GLU A 70 21.19 -1.78 -15.32
C GLU A 70 20.50 -2.18 -14.02
N THR A 71 19.83 -1.25 -13.33
CA THR A 71 19.13 -1.54 -12.08
C THR A 71 17.62 -1.34 -12.24
N LEU A 72 16.87 -2.40 -11.98
CA LEU A 72 15.42 -2.40 -11.91
C LEU A 72 15.00 -2.29 -10.45
N HIS A 73 14.22 -1.26 -10.15
CA HIS A 73 13.63 -1.04 -8.84
C HIS A 73 12.17 -1.47 -8.86
N ASN A 74 11.77 -2.26 -7.86
CA ASN A 74 10.39 -2.60 -7.59
C ASN A 74 10.18 -2.50 -6.09
N THR A 75 9.28 -1.64 -5.67
CA THR A 75 8.93 -1.53 -4.26
C THR A 75 7.46 -1.87 -4.11
N ALA A 76 7.17 -2.77 -3.17
CA ALA A 76 5.80 -3.12 -2.80
C ALA A 76 5.48 -2.58 -1.39
N ILE A 77 4.23 -2.21 -1.18
CA ILE A 77 3.66 -1.82 0.11
C ILE A 77 2.48 -2.73 0.45
#